data_AF-A0A931Q0V5-F1
#
_entry.id   AF-A0A931Q0V5-F1
#
_cell.length_a   1.000
_cell.length_b   1.000
_cell.length_c   1.000
_cell.angle_alpha   90.00
_cell.angle_beta   90.00
_cell.angle_gamma   90.00
#
_symmetry.space_group_name_H-M   'P 1'
#
loop_
_entity.id
_entity.type
_entity.pdbx_description
1 polymer ?
#
loop_
_entity_poly.entity_id
_entity_poly.type
_entity_poly.pdbx_seq_one_letter_code
_entity_poly.pdbx_strand_id
1 'polypeptide(L)'
;VYDVKGKFDKNCNTEMVDLDAVGDEDINELKQMIQKHFDYTNSTVAKFILNDFENQLKNFVKVFPSDYKKVLKERKAKVAVNK
;
A
#
# COMPACT_ATOMS: atom_id res chain seq x y z
N VAL A 1 3.92 3.46 -0.43
CA VAL A 1 5.22 4.10 -0.78
C VAL A 1 5.98 3.18 -1.72
N TYR A 2 6.55 3.67 -2.81
CA TYR A 2 7.37 2.87 -3.73
C TYR A 2 8.85 2.93 -3.32
N ASP A 3 9.38 1.83 -2.77
CA ASP A 3 10.72 1.71 -2.18
C ASP A 3 11.56 0.61 -2.84
N VAL A 4 12.08 0.89 -4.03
CA VAL A 4 12.94 -0.04 -4.79
C VAL A 4 14.27 -0.33 -4.10
N LYS A 5 14.74 0.57 -3.22
CA LYS A 5 16.04 0.45 -2.56
C LYS A 5 15.97 -0.21 -1.19
N GLY A 6 14.77 -0.48 -0.67
CA GLY A 6 14.58 -1.05 0.67
C GLY A 6 15.17 -0.16 1.76
N LYS A 7 15.01 1.16 1.65
CA LYS A 7 15.56 2.14 2.60
C LYS A 7 14.49 2.94 3.33
N PHE A 8 13.22 2.72 3.03
CA PHE A 8 12.13 3.51 3.57
C PHE A 8 11.96 3.29 5.08
N ASP A 9 12.20 2.07 5.57
CA ASP A 9 12.18 1.72 6.99
C ASP A 9 13.03 2.65 7.86
N LYS A 10 14.25 2.98 7.40
CA LYS A 10 15.19 3.87 8.09
C LYS A 10 14.83 5.35 7.98
N ASN A 11 14.00 5.71 7.01
CA ASN A 11 13.60 7.09 6.73
C ASN A 11 12.17 7.40 7.22
N CYS A 12 11.54 6.47 7.94
CA CYS A 12 10.18 6.61 8.42
C CYS A 12 10.15 6.69 9.96
N ASN A 13 9.37 7.62 10.51
CA ASN A 13 9.03 7.57 11.93
C ASN A 13 8.00 6.46 12.15
N THR A 14 8.38 5.41 12.88
CA THR A 14 7.58 4.21 13.14
C THR A 14 6.86 4.22 14.49
N GLU A 15 6.90 5.33 15.24
CA GLU A 15 6.24 5.42 16.57
C GLU A 15 4.72 5.16 16.51
N MET A 16 4.05 5.55 15.42
CA MET A 16 2.58 5.50 15.30
C MET A 16 2.09 4.77 14.04
N VAL A 17 3.00 4.19 13.25
CA VAL A 17 2.66 3.55 11.97
C VAL A 17 3.33 2.20 11.84
N ASP A 18 2.59 1.24 11.31
CA ASP A 18 3.10 -0.03 10.86
C ASP A 18 3.51 0.08 9.38
N LEU A 19 4.59 -0.62 9.02
CA LEU A 19 5.04 -0.80 7.65
C LEU A 19 4.73 -2.23 7.23
N ASP A 20 3.72 -2.41 6.38
CA ASP A 20 3.27 -3.70 5.90
C ASP A 20 3.49 -3.87 4.39
N ALA A 21 3.41 -5.10 3.90
CA ALA A 21 3.21 -5.34 2.47
C ALA A 21 1.80 -4.87 2.04
N VAL A 22 1.64 -4.56 0.74
CA VAL A 22 0.33 -4.26 0.17
C VAL A 22 -0.53 -5.53 0.22
N GLY A 23 -1.71 -5.45 0.85
CA GLY A 23 -2.64 -6.58 0.94
C GLY A 23 -3.50 -6.70 -0.31
N ASP A 24 -4.04 -7.90 -0.57
CA ASP A 24 -4.85 -8.20 -1.77
C ASP A 24 -6.04 -7.24 -1.94
N GLU A 25 -6.64 -6.82 -0.82
CA GLU A 25 -7.76 -5.87 -0.77
C GLU A 25 -7.39 -4.47 -1.31
N ASP A 26 -6.11 -4.08 -1.26
CA ASP A 26 -5.63 -2.76 -1.68
C ASP A 26 -5.02 -2.75 -3.09
N ILE A 27 -4.66 -3.91 -3.65
CA ILE A 27 -3.89 -4.01 -4.92
C ILE A 27 -4.61 -3.30 -6.06
N ASN A 28 -5.91 -3.53 -6.21
CA ASN A 28 -6.69 -2.96 -7.30
C ASN A 28 -6.80 -1.42 -7.16
N GLU A 29 -7.01 -0.92 -5.96
CA GLU A 29 -7.06 0.52 -5.69
C GLU A 29 -5.71 1.18 -6.02
N LEU A 30 -4.61 0.59 -5.55
CA LEU A 30 -3.26 1.07 -5.85
C LEU A 30 -3.00 1.13 -7.36
N LYS A 31 -3.35 0.05 -8.10
CA LYS A 31 -3.17 -0.01 -9.55
C LYS A 31 -3.97 1.08 -10.26
N GLN A 32 -5.22 1.31 -9.84
CA GLN A 32 -6.07 2.37 -10.40
C GLN A 32 -5.51 3.77 -10.13
N MET A 33 -4.98 4.01 -8.93
CA MET A 33 -4.34 5.30 -8.61
C MET A 33 -3.11 5.55 -9.49
N ILE A 34 -2.27 4.53 -9.70
CA ILE A 34 -1.09 4.64 -10.57
C ILE A 34 -1.50 4.84 -12.03
N GLN A 35 -2.55 4.15 -12.50
CA GLN A 35 -3.10 4.35 -13.85
C GLN A 35 -3.57 5.79 -14.06
N LYS A 36 -4.40 6.31 -13.15
CA LYS A 36 -4.85 7.71 -13.21
C LYS A 36 -3.66 8.68 -13.21
N HIS A 37 -2.65 8.41 -12.38
CA HIS A 37 -1.45 9.23 -12.37
C HIS A 37 -0.71 9.20 -13.72
N PHE A 38 -0.58 8.04 -14.37
CA PHE A 38 -0.04 7.94 -15.72
C PHE A 38 -0.88 8.74 -16.73
N ASP A 39 -2.20 8.56 -16.72
CA ASP A 39 -3.11 9.22 -17.65
C ASP A 39 -3.04 10.76 -17.54
N TYR A 40 -2.86 11.29 -16.33
CA TYR A 40 -2.78 12.72 -16.08
C TYR A 40 -1.41 13.34 -16.31
N THR A 41 -0.33 12.55 -16.26
CA THR A 41 1.04 13.09 -16.23
C THR A 41 1.98 12.54 -17.30
N ASN A 42 1.59 11.46 -17.98
CA ASN A 42 2.46 10.66 -18.84
C ASN A 42 3.76 10.20 -18.15
N SER A 43 3.72 10.00 -16.82
CA SER A 43 4.88 9.58 -16.03
C SER A 43 5.49 8.27 -16.55
N THR A 44 6.76 8.32 -16.95
CA THR A 44 7.51 7.14 -17.43
C THR A 44 7.70 6.10 -16.33
N VAL A 45 7.82 6.55 -15.08
CA VAL A 45 7.88 5.67 -13.91
C VAL A 45 6.55 4.96 -13.69
N ALA A 46 5.43 5.69 -13.79
CA ALA A 46 4.10 5.07 -13.67
C ALA A 46 3.87 4.04 -14.78
N LYS A 47 4.25 4.35 -16.03
CA LYS A 47 4.20 3.42 -17.15
C LYS A 47 5.02 2.16 -16.90
N PHE A 48 6.25 2.31 -16.41
CA PHE A 48 7.11 1.18 -16.05
C PHE A 48 6.45 0.30 -14.97
N ILE A 49 5.93 0.91 -13.91
CA ILE A 49 5.25 0.18 -12.83
C ILE A 49 4.01 -0.55 -13.36
N LEU A 50 3.19 0.06 -14.22
CA LEU A 50 1.99 -0.57 -14.78
C LEU A 50 2.33 -1.75 -15.70
N ASN A 51 3.42 -1.66 -16.47
CA ASN A 51 3.85 -2.71 -17.40
C ASN A 51 4.36 -3.98 -16.68
N ASP A 52 4.92 -3.84 -15.48
CA ASP A 52 5.52 -4.94 -14.70
C ASP A 52 4.91 -5.03 -13.29
N PHE A 53 3.61 -4.75 -13.18
CA PHE A 53 2.97 -4.42 -11.91
C PHE A 53 3.12 -5.49 -10.83
N GLU A 54 3.00 -6.77 -11.17
CA GLU A 54 3.10 -7.87 -10.21
C GLU A 54 4.49 -7.97 -9.55
N ASN A 55 5.56 -7.71 -10.32
CA ASN A 55 6.91 -7.68 -9.78
C ASN A 55 7.17 -6.38 -9.02
N GLN A 56 6.67 -5.26 -9.55
CA GLN A 56 6.86 -3.95 -8.91
C GLN A 56 6.06 -3.80 -7.62
N LEU A 57 4.96 -4.55 -7.43
CA LEU A 57 4.17 -4.56 -6.21
C LEU A 57 5.01 -4.90 -4.97
N LYS A 58 6.03 -5.75 -5.12
CA LYS A 58 6.95 -6.15 -4.04
C LYS A 58 7.78 -4.99 -3.49
N ASN A 59 7.92 -3.92 -4.27
CA ASN A 59 8.62 -2.71 -3.87
C ASN A 59 7.68 -1.68 -3.20
N PHE A 60 6.39 -1.99 -3.04
CA PHE A 60 5.47 -1.11 -2.34
C PHE A 60 5.36 -1.45 -0.85
N VAL A 61 5.54 -0.43 -0.03
CA VAL A 61 5.30 -0.48 1.42
C VAL A 61 3.99 0.23 1.73
N LYS A 62 3.07 -0.48 2.37
CA LYS A 62 1.85 0.09 2.96
C LYS A 62 2.21 0.70 4.31
N VAL A 63 1.90 1.98 4.47
CA VAL A 63 2.07 2.70 5.74
C VAL A 63 0.70 2.82 6.36
N PHE A 64 0.51 2.29 7.56
CA PHE A 64 -0.80 2.25 8.18
C PHE A 64 -0.74 2.65 9.66
N PRO A 65 -1.54 3.62 10.13
CA PRO A 65 -1.52 4.00 11.54
C PRO A 65 -1.88 2.82 12.45
N SER A 66 -1.00 2.50 13.40
CA SER A 66 -1.08 1.26 14.18
C SER A 66 -2.36 1.21 15.02
N ASP A 67 -2.76 2.32 15.62
CA ASP A 67 -4.00 2.38 16.43
C ASP A 67 -5.26 2.31 15.57
N TYR A 68 -5.25 2.92 14.38
CA TYR A 68 -6.37 2.78 13.45
C TYR A 68 -6.51 1.34 12.96
N LYS A 69 -5.39 0.64 12.70
CA LYS A 69 -5.35 -0.78 12.35
C LYS A 69 -6.03 -1.65 13.40
N LYS A 70 -5.72 -1.41 14.68
CA LYS A 70 -6.32 -2.13 15.82
C LYS A 70 -7.84 -1.97 15.82
N VAL A 71 -8.33 -0.73 15.73
CA VAL A 71 -9.76 -0.44 15.70
C VAL A 71 -10.46 -1.12 14.52
N LEU A 72 -9.87 -1.09 13.33
CA LEU A 72 -10.44 -1.79 12.16
C LEU A 72 -10.48 -3.30 12.34
N LYS A 73 -9.42 -3.89 12.91
CA LYS A 73 -9.35 -5.33 13.20
C LYS A 73 -10.42 -5.75 14.21
N GLU A 74 -10.61 -4.97 15.27
CA GLU A 74 -11.67 -5.20 16.26
C GLU A 74 -13.06 -5.12 15.64
N ARG A 75 -13.30 -4.14 14.75
CA ARG A 75 -14.57 -4.03 14.01
C ARG A 75 -14.80 -5.23 13.10
N LYS A 76 -13.80 -5.65 12.31
CA LYS A 76 -13.88 -6.86 11.46
C LYS A 76 -14.19 -8.11 12.30
N ALA A 77 -13.54 -8.27 13.46
CA ALA A 77 -13.77 -9.41 14.37
C ALA A 77 -15.18 -9.42 14.97
N LYS A 78 -15.70 -8.28 15.42
CA LYS A 78 -17.07 -8.16 15.97
C LYS A 78 -18.15 -8.49 14.93
N VAL A 79 -17.93 -8.15 13.66
CA VAL A 79 -18.85 -8.47 12.57
C VAL A 79 -18.88 -9.98 12.27
N ALA A 80 -17.75 -10.68 12.39
CA ALA A 80 -17.66 -12.12 12.13
C ALA A 80 -18.29 -13.00 13.23
N VAL A 81 -18.37 -12.51 14.46
CA VAL A 81 -18.94 -13.27 15.61
C VAL A 81 -20.48 -13.19 15.65
N ASN A 82 -21.08 -12.19 15.01
CA ASN A 82 -22.53 -11.96 15.02
C ASN A 82 -23.24 -12.56 13.78
N LYS A 83 -22.62 -13.50 13.08
CA LYS A 83 -23.14 -14.12 11.86
C LYS A 83 -23.08 -15.64 12.00
#